data_AF-L9XW79-F1
#
_entry.id   AF-L9XW79-F1
#
_cell.length_a   1.000
_cell.length_b   1.000
_cell.length_c   1.000
_cell.angle_alpha   90.00
_cell.angle_beta   90.00
_cell.angle_gamma   90.00
#
_symmetry.space_group_name_H-M   'P 1'
#
loop_
_entity.id
_entity.type
_entity.pdbx_description
1 polymer ?
#
loop_
_entity_poly.entity_id
_entity_poly.type
_entity_poly.pdbx_seq_one_letter_code
_entity_poly.pdbx_strand_id
1 'polypeptide(L)' 'MADETSMGQGIAVGIGIGVALGVAMDNIGAGIALGVGIGVAMGAAWSDDGERE' A
#
# COMPACT_ATOMS: atom_id res chain seq x y z
N MET A 1 0.31 -19.74 8.07
CA MET A 1 0.83 -18.91 6.97
C MET A 1 0.49 -17.50 7.38
N ALA A 2 1.49 -16.64 7.65
CA ALA A 2 1.19 -15.22 7.81
C ALA A 2 0.44 -14.78 6.55
N ASP A 3 -0.64 -14.02 6.67
CA ASP A 3 -1.51 -13.61 5.58
C ASP A 3 -0.74 -12.80 4.50
N GLU A 4 -0.03 -13.53 3.63
CA GLU A 4 0.65 -13.03 2.44
C GLU A 4 -0.31 -12.21 1.57
N THR A 5 -1.59 -12.59 1.62
CA THR A 5 -2.71 -11.92 0.96
C THR A 5 -2.95 -10.51 1.48
N SER A 6 -2.92 -10.28 2.80
CA SER A 6 -3.22 -8.97 3.41
C SER A 6 -2.12 -7.95 3.14
N MET A 7 -0.85 -8.37 3.25
CA MET A 7 0.29 -7.52 2.92
C MET A 7 0.34 -7.21 1.42
N GLY A 8 0.10 -8.22 0.57
CA GLY A 8 0.05 -8.08 -0.88
C GLY A 8 -1.07 -7.15 -1.36
N GLN A 9 -2.25 -7.24 -0.73
CA GLN A 9 -3.38 -6.33 -1.00
C GLN A 9 -3.04 -4.89 -0.65
N GLY A 10 -2.44 -4.64 0.52
CA GLY A 10 -2.01 -3.30 0.93
C GLY A 10 -1.06 -2.67 -0.09
N ILE A 11 -0.04 -3.41 -0.52
CA ILE A 11 0.93 -2.94 -1.53
C ILE A 11 0.25 -2.69 -2.89
N ALA A 12 -0.63 -3.59 -3.35
CA ALA A 12 -1.32 -3.42 -4.63
C ALA A 12 -2.18 -2.14 -4.67
N VAL A 13 -2.93 -1.88 -3.60
CA VAL A 13 -3.73 -0.66 -3.47
C VAL A 13 -2.83 0.58 -3.35
N GLY A 14 -1.78 0.52 -2.52
CA GLY A 14 -0.83 1.61 -2.35
C GLY A 14 -0.14 2.01 -3.66
N ILE A 15 0.31 1.05 -4.46
CA ILE A 15 0.91 1.30 -5.78
C ILE A 15 -0.11 1.92 -6.74
N GLY A 16 -1.34 1.40 -6.81
CA GLY A 16 -2.39 1.95 -7.66
C GLY A 16 -2.69 3.42 -7.36
N ILE A 17 -2.83 3.75 -6.07
CA ILE A 17 -3.04 5.14 -5.62
C ILE A 17 -1.80 5.99 -5.88
N GLY A 18 -0.61 5.50 -5.53
CA GLY A 18 0.64 6.22 -5.68
C GLY A 18 0.97 6.58 -7.12
N VAL A 19 0.72 5.67 -8.06
CA VAL A 19 0.88 5.93 -9.50
C VAL A 19 -0.14 6.97 -9.97
N ALA A 20 -1.41 6.86 -9.58
CA ALA A 20 -2.44 7.84 -9.95
C ALA A 20 -2.10 9.25 -9.43
N LEU A 21 -1.66 9.36 -8.18
CA LEU A 21 -1.20 10.62 -7.58
C LEU A 21 0.08 11.14 -8.25
N GLY A 22 1.04 10.26 -8.54
CA GLY A 22 2.28 10.63 -9.21
C GLY A 22 2.06 11.19 -10.61
N VAL A 23 1.11 10.61 -11.36
CA VAL A 23 0.68 11.13 -12.67
C VAL A 23 -0.04 12.47 -12.50
N ALA A 24 -0.94 12.60 -11.53
CA ALA A 24 -1.66 13.86 -11.29
C ALA A 24 -0.73 15.02 -10.87
N MET A 25 0.36 14.71 -10.17
CA MET A 25 1.36 15.69 -9.72
C MET A 25 2.50 15.92 -10.73
N ASP A 26 2.48 15.24 -11.88
CA ASP A 26 3.59 15.21 -12.85
C ASP A 26 4.94 14.79 -12.20
N ASN A 27 4.87 14.02 -11.11
CA ASN A 27 6.01 13.57 -10.33
C ASN A 27 5.80 12.13 -9.83
N ILE A 28 6.13 11.18 -10.71
CA ILE A 28 6.00 9.75 -10.43
C ILE A 28 6.89 9.31 -9.25
N GLY A 29 8.07 9.92 -9.08
CA GLY A 29 8.95 9.59 -7.95
C GLY A 29 8.29 9.88 -6.60
N ALA A 30 7.68 11.06 -6.47
CA ALA A 30 6.92 11.42 -5.27
C ALA A 30 5.67 10.53 -5.09
N GLY A 31 4.95 10.26 -6.18
CA GLY A 31 3.77 9.38 -6.15
C GLY A 31 4.08 7.95 -5.69
N ILE A 32 5.16 7.35 -6.20
CA ILE A 32 5.59 6.01 -5.78
C ILE A 32 6.04 6.01 -4.32
N ALA A 33 6.81 7.01 -3.86
CA ALA A 33 7.23 7.11 -2.47
C ALA A 33 6.03 7.15 -1.50
N LEU A 34 5.01 7.96 -1.83
CA LEU A 34 3.76 8.03 -1.07
C LEU A 34 2.95 6.73 -1.16
N GLY A 35 2.81 6.17 -2.37
CA GLY A 35 2.08 4.93 -2.60
C GLY A 35 2.64 3.73 -1.85
N VAL A 36 3.98 3.59 -1.82
CA VAL A 36 4.66 2.55 -1.04
C VAL A 36 4.45 2.78 0.46
N GLY A 37 4.58 4.01 0.94
CA GLY A 37 4.33 4.33 2.35
C GLY A 37 2.91 4.00 2.79
N ILE A 38 1.90 4.36 1.99
CA ILE A 38 0.49 4.06 2.23
C ILE A 38 0.22 2.56 2.15
N GLY A 39 0.78 1.87 1.14
CA GLY A 39 0.58 0.44 0.94
C GLY A 39 1.18 -0.41 2.06
N VAL A 40 2.35 -0.03 2.56
CA VAL A 40 2.97 -0.67 3.74
C VAL A 40 2.13 -0.41 5.00
N ALA A 41 1.64 0.82 5.21
CA ALA A 41 0.81 1.15 6.36
C ALA A 41 -0.52 0.37 6.37
N MET A 42 -1.21 0.27 5.23
CA MET A 42 -2.44 -0.52 5.12
C MET A 42 -2.17 -2.02 5.24
N GLY A 43 -1.11 -2.53 4.58
CA GLY A 43 -0.74 -3.93 4.71
C GLY A 43 -0.42 -4.31 6.15
N ALA A 44 0.28 -3.45 6.89
CA ALA A 44 0.54 -3.64 8.32
C ALA A 44 -0.74 -3.55 9.16
N ALA A 45 -1.61 -2.57 8.89
CA ALA A 45 -2.88 -2.40 9.61
C ALA A 45 -3.82 -3.61 9.46
N TRP A 46 -3.94 -4.17 8.25
CA TRP A 46 -4.76 -5.35 7.99
C TRP A 46 -4.11 -6.66 8.44
N SER A 47 -2.78 -6.68 8.60
CA SER A 47 -2.10 -7.83 9.21
C SER A 47 -2.41 -7.91 10.70
N ASP A 48 -2.43 -6.77 11.41
CA ASP A 48 -2.76 -6.70 12.85
C ASP A 48 -4.25 -7.01 13.13
N ASP A 49 -5.14 -6.73 12.18
CA ASP A 49 -6.57 -7.05 12.29
C ASP A 49 -6.82 -8.57 12.16
N GLY A 50 -6.04 -9.27 11.32
CA GLY A 50 -6.11 -10.73 11.16
C GLY A 50 -5.57 -11.54 12.34
N GLU A 51 -4.86 -10.90 13.27
CA GLU A 51 -4.32 -11.53 14.49
C GLU A 51 -5.31 -11.53 15.68
N ARG A 52 -6.52 -10.98 15.51
CA ARG A 52 -7.58 -10.94 16.53
C ARG A 52 -8.69 -11.98 16.34
N GLU A 53 -8.38 -13.12 15.71
CA GLU A 53 -9.30 -14.27 15.55
C GLU A 53 -8.77 -15.57 16.17
#